data_AF-A0A2V8T910-F1
#
_entry.id   AF-A0A2V8T910-F1
#
_cell.length_a   1.000
_cell.length_b   1.000
_cell.length_c   1.000
_cell.angle_alpha   90.00
_cell.angle_beta   90.00
_cell.angle_gamma   90.00
#
_symmetry.space_group_name_H-M   'P 1'
#
loop_
_entity.id
_entity.type
_entity.pdbx_description
1 polymer ?
#
loop_
_entity_poly.entity_id
_entity_poly.type
_entity_poly.pdbx_seq_one_letter_code
_entity_poly.pdbx_strand_id
1 'polypeptide(L)'
;MSGAAAGAIGLGHDARYFRPDAGKPLPRRRARRGWRRFAAAALQSLLAIGVLLSGGEGIRRLRSSQAFALRRVIVEGCSRCRPADLQALVLRASGRNLLDVDLCAVRCLVESSPWVRTTEVHRRLPDTILLTVTERRPAAVALLEGRPMLVDGEGVVLAECGTVSEACDFPVLRGLDGLPDRERASRIVAAVSAVRTVERVA
;
A
#
# COMPACT_ATOMS: atom_id res chain seq x y z
N MET A 1 113.76 -3.66 -66.26
CA MET A 1 114.68 -3.05 -65.27
C MET A 1 113.84 -2.06 -64.48
N SER A 2 113.37 -2.44 -63.28
CA SER A 2 113.95 -2.06 -61.97
C SER A 2 113.51 -0.65 -61.56
N GLY A 3 112.89 -0.35 -60.41
CA GLY A 3 112.53 -1.07 -59.18
C GLY A 3 111.41 -0.26 -58.49
N ALA A 4 110.58 -0.81 -57.59
CA ALA A 4 110.85 -1.25 -56.22
C ALA A 4 110.23 -0.28 -55.17
N ALA A 5 109.84 -0.87 -54.03
CA ALA A 5 109.30 -0.32 -52.79
C ALA A 5 107.76 -0.20 -52.72
N ALA A 6 107.02 -1.12 -52.08
CA ALA A 6 107.01 -1.53 -50.67
C ALA A 6 106.37 -0.48 -49.74
N GLY A 7 105.24 -0.85 -49.12
CA GLY A 7 104.55 -0.08 -48.10
C GLY A 7 103.32 -0.83 -47.61
N ALA A 8 103.51 -1.63 -46.56
CA ALA A 8 102.50 -2.41 -45.87
C ALA A 8 101.69 -1.56 -44.86
N ILE A 9 100.71 -2.22 -44.21
CA ILE A 9 99.99 -1.84 -42.98
C ILE A 9 98.83 -0.85 -43.29
N GLY A 10 97.55 -1.13 -43.03
CA GLY A 10 96.93 -1.91 -41.99
C GLY A 10 95.88 -1.00 -41.32
N LEU A 11 94.76 -1.60 -40.89
CA LEU A 11 93.74 -1.05 -39.98
C LEU A 11 92.65 -0.17 -40.60
N GLY A 12 91.40 -0.45 -40.22
CA GLY A 12 90.29 0.46 -40.45
C GLY A 12 88.90 -0.18 -40.54
N HIS A 13 88.68 -1.31 -39.87
CA HIS A 13 87.36 -1.89 -39.70
C HIS A 13 86.55 -1.04 -38.72
N ASP A 14 85.80 -0.05 -39.20
CA ASP A 14 84.78 0.64 -38.39
C ASP A 14 83.60 1.09 -39.25
N ALA A 15 82.88 0.09 -39.79
CA ALA A 15 81.47 0.26 -40.09
C ALA A 15 80.75 0.44 -38.75
N ARG A 16 80.65 1.69 -38.29
CA ARG A 16 79.76 2.12 -37.22
C ARG A 16 78.34 1.81 -37.65
N TYR A 17 77.92 0.57 -37.40
CA TYR A 17 76.52 0.18 -37.43
C TYR A 17 75.78 1.04 -36.41
N PHE A 18 75.07 2.04 -36.91
CA PHE A 18 74.00 2.67 -36.17
C PHE A 18 72.95 1.58 -35.93
N ARG A 19 73.04 0.90 -34.79
CA ARG A 19 72.06 -0.06 -34.32
C ARG A 19 70.89 0.79 -33.85
N PRO A 20 69.76 0.86 -34.57
CA PRO A 20 68.60 1.55 -34.05
C PRO A 20 68.19 0.73 -32.83
N ASP A 21 68.23 1.33 -31.64
CA ASP A 21 67.70 0.69 -30.44
C ASP A 21 66.27 0.26 -30.78
N ALA A 22 66.07 -1.06 -30.82
CA ALA A 22 64.77 -1.65 -31.05
C ALA A 22 63.88 -1.21 -29.89
N GLY A 23 63.17 -0.10 -30.11
CA GLY A 23 62.24 0.47 -29.17
C GLY A 23 61.31 -0.65 -28.71
N LYS A 24 61.27 -0.87 -27.40
CA LYS A 24 60.43 -1.88 -26.75
C LYS A 24 59.04 -1.84 -27.41
N PRO A 25 58.52 -2.95 -27.96
CA PRO A 25 57.25 -2.91 -28.68
C PRO A 25 56.17 -2.34 -27.75
N LEU A 26 55.58 -1.20 -28.14
CA LEU A 26 54.50 -0.58 -27.39
C LEU A 26 53.36 -1.62 -27.23
N PRO A 27 52.87 -1.88 -26.00
CA PRO A 27 51.90 -2.93 -25.75
C PRO A 27 50.49 -2.51 -26.21
N ARG A 28 50.27 -2.40 -27.53
CA ARG A 28 49.00 -1.96 -28.13
C ARG A 28 47.86 -2.99 -28.06
N ARG A 29 48.09 -4.17 -27.48
CA ARG A 29 47.10 -5.28 -27.46
C ARG A 29 46.37 -5.51 -26.13
N ARG A 30 46.78 -4.90 -25.02
CA ARG A 30 46.12 -5.09 -23.70
C ARG A 30 44.93 -4.14 -23.45
N ALA A 31 44.94 -2.94 -24.04
CA ALA A 31 43.92 -1.91 -23.80
C ALA A 31 42.52 -2.26 -24.36
N ARG A 32 42.45 -3.03 -25.46
CA ARG A 32 41.17 -3.42 -26.09
C ARG A 32 40.34 -4.39 -25.26
N ARG A 33 40.95 -5.21 -24.40
CA ARG A 33 40.23 -6.20 -23.56
C ARG A 33 39.54 -5.56 -22.36
N GLY A 34 40.17 -4.57 -21.74
CA GLY A 34 39.57 -3.78 -20.66
C GLY A 34 38.38 -2.97 -21.18
N TRP A 35 38.55 -2.25 -22.29
CA TRP A 35 37.48 -1.43 -22.85
C TRP A 35 36.24 -2.25 -23.27
N ARG A 36 36.40 -3.46 -23.81
CA ARG A 36 35.24 -4.32 -24.12
C ARG A 36 34.44 -4.74 -22.88
N ARG A 37 35.11 -4.98 -21.74
CA ARG A 37 34.44 -5.30 -20.47
C ARG A 37 33.72 -4.08 -19.89
N PHE A 38 34.35 -2.90 -19.95
CA PHE A 38 33.71 -1.65 -19.55
C PHE A 38 32.50 -1.32 -20.44
N ALA A 39 32.63 -1.48 -21.76
CA ALA A 39 31.53 -1.25 -22.70
C ALA A 39 30.37 -2.24 -22.49
N ALA A 40 30.67 -3.52 -22.25
CA ALA A 40 29.65 -4.53 -21.94
C ALA A 40 28.94 -4.23 -20.60
N ALA A 41 29.68 -3.86 -19.56
CA ALA A 41 29.11 -3.48 -18.27
C ALA A 41 28.25 -2.21 -18.39
N ALA A 42 28.70 -1.21 -19.15
CA ALA A 42 27.93 0.00 -19.40
C ALA A 42 26.62 -0.29 -20.14
N LEU A 43 26.64 -1.16 -21.16
CA LEU A 43 25.44 -1.59 -21.88
C LEU A 43 24.47 -2.38 -20.97
N GLN A 44 24.98 -3.28 -20.15
CA GLN A 44 24.18 -4.03 -19.17
C GLN A 44 23.52 -3.10 -18.15
N SER A 45 24.25 -2.11 -17.63
CA SER A 45 23.70 -1.08 -16.74
C SER A 45 22.64 -0.24 -17.45
N LEU A 46 22.86 0.15 -18.71
CA LEU A 46 21.89 0.92 -19.49
C LEU A 46 20.60 0.14 -19.75
N LEU A 47 20.72 -1.15 -20.08
CA LEU A 47 19.58 -2.06 -20.23
C LEU A 47 18.83 -2.23 -18.90
N ALA A 48 19.54 -2.42 -17.79
CA ALA A 48 18.94 -2.54 -16.46
C ALA A 48 18.18 -1.27 -16.06
N ILE A 49 18.77 -0.09 -16.30
CA ILE A 49 18.13 1.21 -16.09
C ILE A 49 16.89 1.34 -17.01
N GLY A 50 17.02 0.97 -18.28
CA GLY A 50 15.90 0.98 -19.23
C GLY A 50 14.73 0.09 -18.77
N VAL A 51 15.01 -1.10 -18.26
CA VAL A 51 14.01 -2.00 -17.67
C VAL A 51 13.36 -1.35 -16.44
N LEU A 52 14.14 -0.79 -15.52
CA LEU A 52 13.61 -0.11 -14.33
C LEU A 52 12.68 1.05 -14.70
N LEU A 53 13.10 1.92 -15.64
CA LEU A 53 12.32 3.06 -16.08
C LEU A 53 11.04 2.63 -16.83
N SER A 54 11.13 1.60 -17.68
CA SER A 54 9.98 1.06 -18.41
C SER A 54 8.93 0.41 -17.50
N GLY A 55 9.36 -0.28 -16.44
CA GLY A 55 8.46 -0.83 -15.43
C GLY A 55 7.68 0.25 -14.68
N GLY A 56 8.34 1.35 -14.32
CA GLY A 56 7.70 2.52 -13.69
C GLY A 56 6.64 3.17 -14.57
N GLU A 57 6.91 3.30 -15.87
CA GLU A 57 5.95 3.83 -16.85
C GLU A 57 4.75 2.89 -17.03
N GLY A 58 4.97 1.57 -17.01
CA GLY A 58 3.91 0.57 -17.08
C GLY A 58 2.93 0.67 -15.90
N ILE A 59 3.45 0.80 -14.67
CA ILE A 59 2.63 0.97 -13.46
C ILE A 59 1.82 2.28 -13.54
N ARG A 60 2.44 3.38 -13.97
CA ARG A 60 1.75 4.66 -14.17
C ARG A 60 0.60 4.55 -15.17
N ARG A 61 0.80 3.85 -16.29
CA ARG A 61 -0.24 3.63 -17.31
C ARG A 61 -1.38 2.75 -16.79
N LEU A 62 -1.09 1.76 -15.96
CA LEU A 62 -2.12 0.95 -15.29
C LEU A 62 -2.94 1.79 -14.29
N ARG A 63 -2.28 2.67 -13.52
CA ARG A 63 -2.95 3.60 -12.58
C ARG A 63 -3.70 4.75 -13.26
N SER A 64 -3.33 5.15 -14.47
CA SER A 64 -4.11 6.13 -15.24
C SER A 64 -5.19 5.51 -16.13
N SER A 65 -5.23 4.18 -16.22
CA SER A 65 -6.21 3.47 -17.04
C SER A 65 -7.62 3.56 -16.43
N GLN A 66 -8.59 3.92 -17.27
CA GLN A 66 -10.01 3.92 -16.90
C GLN A 66 -10.55 2.52 -16.55
N ALA A 67 -9.80 1.45 -16.88
CA ALA A 67 -10.15 0.09 -16.54
C ALA A 67 -10.17 -0.14 -15.02
N PHE A 68 -9.28 0.53 -14.27
CA PHE A 68 -9.19 0.43 -12.81
C PHE A 68 -9.89 1.59 -12.08
N ALA A 69 -10.72 2.36 -12.79
CA ALA A 69 -11.52 3.38 -12.15
C ALA A 69 -12.50 2.72 -11.17
N LEU A 70 -12.57 3.21 -9.92
CA LEU A 70 -13.54 2.72 -8.95
C LEU A 70 -14.94 3.07 -9.46
N ARG A 71 -15.75 2.05 -9.77
CA ARG A 71 -17.11 2.22 -10.32
C ARG A 71 -18.19 1.69 -9.41
N ARG A 72 -17.89 0.61 -8.68
CA ARG A 72 -18.87 -0.12 -7.89
C ARG A 72 -18.36 -0.39 -6.49
N VAL A 73 -19.27 -0.24 -5.54
CA VAL A 73 -19.08 -0.67 -4.15
C VAL A 73 -20.22 -1.63 -3.84
N ILE A 74 -19.87 -2.86 -3.53
CA ILE A 74 -20.82 -3.90 -3.14
C ILE A 74 -20.75 -4.00 -1.62
N VAL A 75 -21.92 -3.97 -0.96
CA VAL A 75 -22.03 -4.08 0.50
C VAL A 75 -22.86 -5.31 0.81
N GLU A 76 -22.29 -6.21 1.60
CA GLU A 76 -22.91 -7.42 2.10
C GLU A 76 -23.00 -7.38 3.62
N GLY A 77 -23.99 -8.07 4.20
CA GLY A 77 -24.15 -8.17 5.66
C GLY A 77 -24.94 -7.02 6.32
N CYS A 78 -25.48 -6.08 5.54
CA CYS A 78 -26.45 -5.11 6.04
C CYS A 78 -27.86 -5.72 6.13
N SER A 79 -28.45 -5.69 7.33
CA SER A 79 -29.87 -5.97 7.61
C SER A 79 -30.61 -4.72 8.08
N ARG A 80 -30.00 -3.92 8.98
CA ARG A 80 -30.53 -2.65 9.50
C ARG A 80 -29.83 -1.44 8.91
N CYS A 81 -28.53 -1.51 8.59
CA CYS A 81 -27.85 -0.47 7.84
C CYS A 81 -28.37 -0.40 6.41
N ARG A 82 -28.46 0.81 5.85
CA ARG A 82 -28.77 0.98 4.43
C ARG A 82 -27.48 0.81 3.63
N PRO A 83 -27.37 -0.19 2.74
CA PRO A 83 -26.19 -0.38 1.90
C PRO A 83 -25.81 0.86 1.09
N ALA A 84 -26.83 1.59 0.60
CA ALA A 84 -26.66 2.80 -0.20
C ALA A 84 -25.90 3.91 0.54
N ASP A 85 -26.12 4.05 1.85
CA ASP A 85 -25.46 5.08 2.66
C ASP A 85 -23.95 4.78 2.77
N LEU A 86 -23.58 3.51 3.00
CA LEU A 86 -22.19 3.07 3.06
C LEU A 86 -21.51 3.15 1.68
N GLN A 87 -22.22 2.79 0.60
CA GLN A 87 -21.70 2.93 -0.76
C GLN A 87 -21.40 4.38 -1.10
N ALA A 88 -22.33 5.28 -0.81
CA ALA A 88 -22.16 6.71 -1.04
C ALA A 88 -21.00 7.29 -0.20
N LEU A 89 -20.88 6.86 1.06
CA LEU A 89 -19.78 7.25 1.94
C LEU A 89 -18.41 6.87 1.35
N VAL A 90 -18.27 5.62 0.90
CA VAL A 90 -17.01 5.12 0.34
C VAL A 90 -16.70 5.75 -1.02
N LEU A 91 -17.69 5.92 -1.89
CA LEU A 91 -17.49 6.55 -3.21
C LEU A 91 -17.09 8.02 -3.11
N ARG A 92 -17.56 8.75 -2.10
CA ARG A 92 -17.18 10.16 -1.88
C ARG A 92 -15.76 10.30 -1.30
N ALA A 93 -15.37 9.39 -0.42
CA ALA A 93 -14.07 9.44 0.25
C ALA A 93 -12.95 8.77 -0.54
N SER A 94 -13.27 7.83 -1.42
CA SER A 94 -12.28 7.09 -2.21
C SER A 94 -11.87 7.86 -3.46
N GLY A 95 -10.59 7.75 -3.83
CA GLY A 95 -10.07 8.31 -5.07
C GLY A 95 -10.66 7.66 -6.33
N ARG A 96 -10.33 8.23 -7.50
CA ARG A 96 -10.86 7.75 -8.79
C ARG A 96 -10.34 6.36 -9.19
N ASN A 97 -9.17 5.93 -8.73
CA ASN A 97 -8.55 4.66 -9.11
C ASN A 97 -8.52 3.65 -7.95
N LEU A 98 -9.04 2.44 -8.19
CA LEU A 98 -9.12 1.33 -7.22
C LEU A 98 -7.75 0.87 -6.68
N LEU A 99 -6.71 0.92 -7.51
CA LEU A 99 -5.35 0.51 -7.14
C LEU A 99 -4.71 1.44 -6.10
N ASP A 100 -5.11 2.71 -6.11
CA ASP A 100 -4.57 3.74 -5.21
C ASP A 100 -5.45 3.95 -3.96
N VAL A 101 -6.63 3.34 -3.87
CA VAL A 101 -7.51 3.44 -2.70
C VAL A 101 -6.83 2.81 -1.48
N ASP A 102 -6.75 3.50 -0.35
CA ASP A 102 -6.34 2.91 0.92
C ASP A 102 -7.50 2.12 1.56
N LEU A 103 -7.39 0.79 1.59
CA LEU A 103 -8.43 -0.07 2.18
C LEU A 103 -8.53 0.07 3.68
N CYS A 104 -7.45 0.42 4.38
CA CYS A 104 -7.46 0.63 5.82
C CYS A 104 -8.25 1.91 6.14
N ALA A 105 -8.01 2.98 5.39
CA ALA A 105 -8.79 4.21 5.51
C ALA A 105 -10.29 3.98 5.20
N VAL A 106 -10.61 3.23 4.14
CA VAL A 106 -12.00 2.86 3.81
C VAL A 106 -12.63 2.03 4.93
N ARG A 107 -11.91 1.07 5.50
CA ARG A 107 -12.39 0.27 6.64
C ARG A 107 -12.72 1.16 7.83
N CYS A 108 -11.78 2.00 8.26
CA CYS A 108 -11.99 2.92 9.38
C CYS A 108 -13.16 3.87 9.14
N LEU A 109 -13.33 4.34 7.91
CA LEU A 109 -14.45 5.19 7.51
C LEU A 109 -15.80 4.46 7.60
N VAL A 110 -15.88 3.21 7.16
CA VAL A 110 -17.12 2.43 7.24
C VAL A 110 -17.42 2.07 8.70
N GLU A 111 -16.40 1.70 9.47
CA GLU A 111 -16.52 1.39 10.91
C GLU A 111 -16.84 2.62 11.77
N SER A 112 -16.71 3.85 11.24
CA SER A 112 -17.20 5.06 11.93
C SER A 112 -18.72 5.17 11.92
N SER A 113 -19.43 4.35 11.13
CA SER A 113 -20.88 4.29 11.16
C SER A 113 -21.37 3.59 12.44
N PRO A 114 -22.28 4.18 13.22
CA PRO A 114 -22.72 3.60 14.50
C PRO A 114 -23.33 2.22 14.39
N TRP A 115 -23.88 1.82 13.24
CA TRP A 115 -24.46 0.49 13.04
C TRP A 115 -23.43 -0.60 12.71
N VAL A 116 -22.22 -0.20 12.36
CA VAL A 116 -21.16 -1.12 11.92
C VAL A 116 -20.30 -1.51 13.12
N ARG A 117 -20.16 -2.82 13.35
CA ARG A 117 -19.25 -3.34 14.39
C ARG A 117 -17.85 -3.49 13.83
N THR A 118 -17.75 -4.20 12.71
CA THR A 118 -16.51 -4.50 11.99
C THR A 118 -16.80 -4.58 10.50
N THR A 119 -15.82 -4.24 9.68
CA THR A 119 -15.92 -4.37 8.22
C THR A 119 -14.67 -4.99 7.62
N GLU A 120 -14.86 -5.94 6.72
CA GLU A 120 -13.81 -6.45 5.85
C GLU A 120 -13.90 -5.77 4.48
N VAL A 121 -12.76 -5.30 3.97
CA VAL A 121 -12.69 -4.54 2.73
C VAL A 121 -11.78 -5.27 1.76
N HIS A 122 -12.32 -5.66 0.60
CA HIS A 122 -11.58 -6.36 -0.44
C HIS A 122 -11.67 -5.64 -1.78
N ARG A 123 -10.56 -5.61 -2.51
CA ARG A 123 -10.56 -5.19 -3.92
C ARG A 123 -11.00 -6.36 -4.79
N ARG A 124 -12.06 -6.15 -5.56
CA ARG A 124 -12.48 -7.03 -6.66
C ARG A 124 -12.13 -6.34 -7.96
N LEU A 125 -10.95 -6.66 -8.48
CA LEU A 125 -10.47 -6.10 -9.73
C LEU A 125 -11.43 -6.45 -10.88
N PRO A 126 -11.56 -5.55 -11.88
CA PRO A 126 -10.75 -4.35 -12.07
C PRO A 126 -11.29 -3.08 -11.38
N ASP A 127 -12.57 -3.00 -11.01
CA ASP A 127 -13.26 -1.71 -10.75
C ASP A 127 -14.13 -1.67 -9.47
N THR A 128 -14.09 -2.72 -8.65
CA THR A 128 -15.06 -2.93 -7.57
C THR A 128 -14.40 -3.05 -6.18
N ILE A 129 -15.03 -2.45 -5.16
CA ILE A 129 -14.74 -2.72 -3.74
C ILE A 129 -15.88 -3.57 -3.17
N LEU A 130 -15.52 -4.67 -2.51
CA LEU A 130 -16.44 -5.50 -1.73
C LEU A 130 -16.27 -5.16 -0.25
N LEU A 131 -17.38 -4.82 0.39
CA LEU A 131 -17.50 -4.54 1.82
C LEU A 131 -18.33 -5.65 2.46
N THR A 132 -17.72 -6.43 3.34
CA THR A 132 -18.42 -7.41 4.17
C THR A 132 -18.61 -6.78 5.55
N VAL A 133 -19.83 -6.37 5.85
CA VAL A 133 -20.17 -5.63 7.07
C VAL A 133 -20.74 -6.58 8.12
N THR A 134 -20.24 -6.48 9.35
CA THR A 134 -20.89 -7.08 10.51
C THR A 134 -21.63 -6.00 11.29
N GLU A 135 -22.95 -6.12 11.37
CA GLU A 135 -23.77 -5.16 12.10
C GLU A 135 -23.70 -5.32 13.61
N ARG A 136 -23.82 -4.18 14.30
CA ARG A 136 -24.08 -4.12 15.73
C ARG A 136 -25.52 -4.53 16.01
N ARG A 137 -25.71 -5.30 17.08
CA ARG A 137 -27.02 -5.72 17.56
C ARG A 137 -27.43 -4.86 18.75
N PRO A 138 -28.59 -4.20 18.70
CA PRO A 138 -29.14 -3.53 19.87
C PRO A 138 -29.27 -4.51 21.06
N ALA A 139 -29.01 -4.01 22.25
CA ALA A 139 -29.08 -4.78 23.48
C ALA A 139 -29.90 -4.09 24.59
N ALA A 140 -30.04 -2.77 24.52
CA ALA A 140 -30.83 -1.98 25.46
C ALA A 140 -31.32 -0.68 24.79
N VAL A 141 -32.25 0.00 25.46
CA VAL A 141 -32.64 1.39 25.17
C VAL A 141 -32.11 2.28 26.28
N ALA A 142 -31.29 3.27 25.95
CA ALA A 142 -30.85 4.30 26.88
C ALA A 142 -31.70 5.57 26.72
N LEU A 143 -32.26 6.07 27.82
CA LEU A 143 -32.91 7.39 27.81
C LEU A 143 -31.83 8.47 27.97
N LEU A 144 -31.54 9.18 26.89
CA LEU A 144 -30.53 10.24 26.82
C LEU A 144 -31.19 11.56 26.47
N GLU A 145 -31.10 12.55 27.36
CA GLU A 145 -31.72 13.87 27.20
C GLU A 145 -33.23 13.78 26.89
N GLY A 146 -33.91 12.80 27.48
CA GLY A 146 -35.33 12.54 27.23
C GLY A 146 -35.63 11.81 25.91
N ARG A 147 -34.62 11.44 25.11
CA ARG A 147 -34.77 10.67 23.87
C ARG A 147 -34.41 9.19 24.07
N PRO A 148 -35.24 8.24 23.62
CA PRO A 148 -34.92 6.83 23.70
C PRO A 148 -33.92 6.45 22.60
N MET A 149 -32.71 6.08 22.98
CA MET A 149 -31.63 5.72 22.05
C MET A 149 -31.32 4.23 22.14
N LEU A 150 -31.23 3.54 21.01
CA LEU A 150 -30.76 2.16 20.95
C LEU A 150 -29.26 2.12 21.24
N VAL A 151 -28.87 1.20 22.12
CA VAL A 151 -27.46 0.96 22.47
C VAL A 151 -27.12 -0.52 22.33
N ASP A 152 -25.89 -0.81 21.95
CA ASP A 152 -25.39 -2.18 21.87
C ASP A 152 -24.74 -2.67 23.17
N GLY A 153 -24.31 -3.93 23.18
CA GLY A 153 -23.64 -4.53 24.33
C GLY A 153 -22.21 -4.05 24.57
N GLU A 154 -21.65 -3.21 23.69
CA GLU A 154 -20.33 -2.59 23.83
C GLU A 154 -20.44 -1.13 24.32
N GLY A 155 -21.67 -0.64 24.56
CA GLY A 155 -21.92 0.71 25.04
C GLY A 155 -21.96 1.77 23.95
N VAL A 156 -22.06 1.38 22.68
CA VAL A 156 -22.17 2.29 21.54
C VAL A 156 -23.63 2.67 21.31
N VAL A 157 -23.87 3.97 21.12
CA VAL A 157 -25.19 4.52 20.77
C VAL A 157 -25.40 4.39 19.26
N LEU A 158 -26.47 3.71 18.84
CA LEU A 158 -26.71 3.34 17.46
C LEU A 158 -27.61 4.35 16.73
N ALA A 159 -28.83 4.55 17.23
CA ALA A 159 -29.84 5.43 16.66
C ALA A 159 -30.94 5.72 17.67
N GLU A 160 -31.78 6.72 17.40
CA GLU A 160 -33.01 6.92 18.14
C GLU A 160 -33.99 5.76 17.88
N CYS A 161 -34.65 5.29 18.94
CA CYS A 161 -35.63 4.23 18.84
C CYS A 161 -36.87 4.76 18.11
N GLY A 162 -37.14 4.21 16.92
CA GLY A 162 -38.15 4.75 16.02
C GLY A 162 -39.59 4.34 16.38
N THR A 163 -39.76 3.26 17.14
CA THR A 163 -41.09 2.72 17.49
C THR A 163 -41.15 2.21 18.93
N VAL A 164 -42.35 2.29 19.52
CA VAL A 164 -42.60 1.74 20.87
C VAL A 164 -42.39 0.23 20.91
N SER A 165 -42.73 -0.49 19.83
CA SER A 165 -42.53 -1.95 19.75
C SER A 165 -41.05 -2.32 19.83
N GLU A 166 -40.15 -1.60 19.13
CA GLU A 166 -38.71 -1.83 19.27
C GLU A 166 -38.23 -1.56 20.69
N ALA A 167 -38.80 -0.57 21.39
CA ALA A 167 -38.41 -0.26 22.75
C ALA A 167 -38.86 -1.33 23.76
N CYS A 168 -39.99 -2.00 23.52
CA CYS A 168 -40.55 -3.02 24.42
C CYS A 168 -39.70 -4.30 24.48
N ASP A 169 -38.91 -4.58 23.43
CA ASP A 169 -38.06 -5.77 23.36
C ASP A 169 -36.75 -5.65 24.14
N PHE A 170 -36.46 -4.46 24.71
CA PHE A 170 -35.16 -4.17 25.32
C PHE A 170 -35.30 -3.54 26.71
N PRO A 171 -34.36 -3.84 27.63
CA PRO A 171 -34.29 -3.17 28.92
C PRO A 171 -34.03 -1.66 28.74
N VAL A 172 -34.65 -0.84 29.56
CA VAL A 172 -34.50 0.63 29.53
C VAL A 172 -33.50 1.09 30.59
N LEU A 173 -32.44 1.77 30.16
CA LEU A 173 -31.40 2.36 31.01
C LEU A 173 -31.66 3.85 31.22
N ARG A 174 -31.51 4.32 32.47
CA ARG A 174 -31.68 5.74 32.86
C ARG A 174 -30.49 6.21 33.70
N GLY A 175 -30.37 7.52 33.91
CA GLY A 175 -29.31 8.11 34.73
C GLY A 175 -27.94 8.15 34.03
N LEU A 176 -27.97 8.27 32.70
CA LEU A 176 -26.77 8.33 31.83
C LEU A 176 -26.46 9.76 31.35
N ASP A 177 -27.35 10.70 31.63
CA ASP A 177 -27.24 12.12 31.27
C ASP A 177 -26.12 12.81 32.06
N GLY A 178 -25.46 13.79 31.42
CA GLY A 178 -24.38 14.56 32.03
C GLY A 178 -23.07 13.80 32.26
N LEU A 179 -23.02 12.49 31.98
CA LEU A 179 -21.80 11.70 32.07
C LEU A 179 -20.91 11.90 30.85
N PRO A 180 -19.56 11.89 31.00
CA PRO A 180 -18.65 11.83 29.87
C PRO A 180 -18.82 10.51 29.10
N ASP A 181 -18.59 10.53 27.79
CA ASP A 181 -18.90 9.40 26.89
C ASP A 181 -18.27 8.07 27.32
N ARG A 182 -17.03 8.09 27.82
CA ARG A 182 -16.35 6.89 28.30
C ARG A 182 -17.03 6.27 29.52
N GLU A 183 -17.48 7.10 30.47
CA GLU A 183 -18.20 6.61 31.66
C GLU A 183 -19.62 6.16 31.31
N ARG A 184 -20.27 6.87 30.37
CA ARG A 184 -21.57 6.45 29.85
C ARG A 184 -21.50 5.05 29.24
N ALA A 185 -20.53 4.83 28.35
CA ALA A 185 -20.32 3.54 27.70
C ALA A 185 -20.05 2.42 28.73
N SER A 186 -19.19 2.66 29.72
CA SER A 186 -18.88 1.65 30.74
C SER A 186 -20.09 1.28 31.59
N ARG A 187 -20.94 2.25 31.95
CA ARG A 187 -22.21 1.99 32.67
C ARG A 187 -23.21 1.22 31.82
N ILE A 188 -23.32 1.53 30.53
CA ILE A 188 -24.19 0.79 29.61
C ILE A 188 -23.73 -0.67 29.54
N VAL A 189 -22.44 -0.92 29.35
CA VAL A 189 -21.88 -2.29 29.30
C VAL A 189 -22.16 -3.06 30.59
N ALA A 190 -21.92 -2.43 31.75
CA ALA A 190 -22.21 -3.03 33.05
C ALA A 190 -23.71 -3.36 33.21
N ALA A 191 -24.61 -2.46 32.83
CA ALA A 191 -26.04 -2.70 32.93
C ALA A 191 -26.53 -3.81 31.98
N VAL A 192 -26.08 -3.80 30.72
CA VAL A 192 -26.46 -4.81 29.72
C VAL A 192 -25.95 -6.19 30.13
N SER A 193 -24.72 -6.30 30.65
CA SER A 193 -24.17 -7.57 31.13
C SER A 193 -24.92 -8.12 32.34
N ALA A 194 -25.37 -7.27 33.25
CA ALA A 194 -26.19 -7.68 34.39
C ALA A 194 -27.53 -8.28 33.92
N VAL A 195 -28.22 -7.64 32.97
CA VAL A 195 -29.49 -8.15 32.42
C VAL A 195 -29.32 -9.50 31.74
N ARG A 196 -28.30 -9.64 30.88
CA ARG A 196 -28.01 -10.93 30.19
C ARG A 196 -27.70 -12.08 31.14
N THR A 197 -27.16 -11.78 32.32
CA THR A 197 -26.88 -12.80 33.34
C THR A 197 -28.18 -13.36 33.92
N VAL A 198 -29.19 -12.51 34.12
CA VAL A 198 -30.51 -12.93 34.61
C VAL A 198 -31.23 -13.81 33.58
N GLU A 199 -31.21 -13.43 32.31
CA GLU A 199 -31.86 -14.20 31.23
C GLU A 199 -31.26 -15.59 31.01
N ARG A 200 -29.99 -15.82 31.34
CA ARG A 200 -29.34 -17.13 31.19
C ARG A 200 -29.66 -18.12 32.30
N VAL A 201 -30.15 -17.63 33.44
CA VAL A 201 -30.40 -18.43 34.64
C VAL A 201 -31.88 -18.81 34.75
N ALA A 202 -32.76 -18.11 34.02
CA ALA A 202 -34.18 -18.44 33.87
C ALA A 202 -34.41 -19.45 32.74
#